data_AF-A0A963JJF7-F1
#
_entry.id   AF-A0A963JJF7-F1
#
_cell.length_a   1.000
_cell.length_b   1.000
_cell.length_c   1.000
_cell.angle_alpha   90.00
_cell.angle_beta   90.00
_cell.angle_gamma   90.00
#
_symmetry.space_group_name_H-M   'P 1'
#
loop_
_entity.id
_entity.type
_entity.pdbx_description
1 polymer ?
#
loop_
_entity_poly.entity_id
_entity_poly.type
_entity_poly.pdbx_seq_one_letter_code
_entity_poly.pdbx_strand_id
1 'polypeptide(L)'
;MGTKCATLINLSDIEVGHGFSNISNNRHQLDRLNKKQPILFITLFLLTLFLASTSSNSHAGLCLVGTVSEVGTWINPDQNTRGITKAVFNEECRDDSRTTCSGDVCSTTSGVKLVYTAEIWGACHPDDCYWGKIDGVYTTANWLRFRYEFTFAEKMVWAQIWSGGDNWLRLIVDTDFDSPLRTDYRFDAWMQRY
;
A
#
# COMPACT_ATOMS: atom_id res chain seq x y z
N MET A 1 -30.83 12.11 12.19
CA MET A 1 -30.67 11.07 13.23
C MET A 1 -29.36 10.36 12.98
N GLY A 2 -28.45 10.35 13.95
CA GLY A 2 -27.25 9.52 13.93
C GLY A 2 -25.91 10.27 13.98
N THR A 3 -25.59 10.86 15.14
CA THR A 3 -24.21 11.23 15.49
C THR A 3 -23.57 10.03 16.20
N LYS A 4 -22.40 9.56 15.75
CA LYS A 4 -21.55 8.65 16.54
C LYS A 4 -20.16 9.25 16.71
N CYS A 5 -19.91 9.74 17.92
CA CYS A 5 -18.57 10.03 18.43
C CYS A 5 -17.87 8.71 18.78
N ALA A 6 -16.59 8.60 18.42
CA ALA A 6 -15.66 7.65 19.02
C ALA A 6 -14.96 8.34 20.20
N THR A 7 -14.98 7.71 21.37
CA THR A 7 -14.26 8.19 22.57
C THR A 7 -13.11 7.25 22.89
N LEU A 8 -12.00 7.90 23.22
CA LEU A 8 -10.65 7.43 23.51
C LEU A 8 -10.57 6.38 24.63
N ILE A 9 -9.65 5.42 24.46
CA ILE A 9 -9.23 4.50 25.50
C ILE A 9 -8.17 5.21 26.35
N ASN A 10 -8.43 5.28 27.66
CA ASN A 10 -7.59 5.91 28.67
C ASN A 10 -6.52 4.90 29.13
N LEU A 11 -5.24 5.26 29.00
CA LEU A 11 -4.09 4.48 29.45
C LEU A 11 -3.68 5.00 30.84
N SER A 12 -4.33 4.51 31.88
CA SER A 12 -3.97 4.81 33.26
C SER A 12 -4.23 3.62 34.18
N ASP A 13 -3.62 2.46 33.89
CA ASP A 13 -3.54 1.34 34.84
C ASP A 13 -2.30 0.50 34.50
N ILE A 14 -1.13 0.93 34.98
CA ILE A 14 0.04 0.06 35.13
C ILE A 14 0.51 0.22 36.57
N GLU A 15 0.02 -0.67 37.42
CA GLU A 15 0.50 -0.86 38.79
C GLU A 15 1.89 -1.52 38.74
N VAL A 16 2.91 -0.79 39.18
CA VAL A 16 4.26 -1.34 39.43
C VAL A 16 4.30 -1.84 40.88
N GLY A 17 4.18 -3.15 41.04
CA GLY A 17 4.28 -3.83 42.33
C GLY A 17 5.70 -3.75 42.91
N HIS A 18 5.81 -3.12 44.08
CA HIS A 18 6.98 -3.19 44.94
C HIS A 18 7.03 -4.54 45.66
N GLY A 19 8.14 -5.27 45.49
CA GLY A 19 8.46 -6.48 46.25
C GLY A 19 9.94 -6.54 46.60
N PHE A 20 10.34 -5.88 47.69
CA PHE A 20 11.63 -6.10 48.34
C PHE A 20 11.43 -7.05 49.52
N SER A 21 12.05 -8.23 49.48
CA SER A 21 12.33 -9.04 50.67
C SER A 21 13.54 -9.96 50.46
N ASN A 22 14.63 -9.58 51.13
CA ASN A 22 15.65 -10.40 51.79
C ASN A 22 15.83 -11.85 51.36
N ILE A 23 16.99 -12.15 50.75
CA ILE A 23 17.63 -13.47 50.89
C ILE A 23 19.01 -13.30 51.50
N SER A 24 19.18 -14.06 52.57
CA SER A 24 20.28 -14.15 53.51
C SER A 24 21.58 -14.71 52.93
N ASN A 25 22.66 -14.22 53.54
CA ASN A 25 24.01 -14.79 53.58
C ASN A 25 24.10 -16.31 53.37
N ASN A 26 24.93 -16.72 52.41
CA ASN A 26 25.68 -17.97 52.50
C ASN A 26 27.14 -17.69 52.09
N ARG A 27 27.97 -17.41 53.11
CA ARG A 27 29.41 -17.67 53.04
C ARG A 27 29.59 -19.16 53.24
N HIS A 28 30.12 -19.86 52.26
CA HIS A 28 31.16 -20.89 52.38
C HIS A 28 31.27 -21.63 51.05
N GLN A 29 32.50 -22.06 50.75
CA GLN A 29 32.89 -22.93 49.63
C GLN A 29 33.13 -22.23 48.28
N LEU A 30 34.34 -21.66 48.14
CA LEU A 30 35.03 -21.61 46.84
C LEU A 30 36.54 -21.42 47.09
N ASP A 31 37.14 -22.38 47.78
CA ASP A 31 38.58 -22.60 47.72
C ASP A 31 38.86 -23.79 46.82
N ARG A 32 39.83 -23.60 45.93
CA ARG A 32 40.35 -24.52 44.89
C ARG A 32 39.62 -24.50 43.54
N LEU A 33 39.87 -23.45 42.76
CA LEU A 33 39.97 -23.62 41.31
C LEU A 33 41.32 -23.13 40.79
N ASN A 34 41.83 -23.96 39.90
CA ASN A 34 43.20 -24.12 39.47
C ASN A 34 43.75 -22.88 38.76
N LYS A 35 44.94 -22.49 39.20
CA LYS A 35 45.84 -21.52 38.57
C LYS A 35 46.40 -22.11 37.26
N LYS A 36 45.63 -22.08 36.17
CA LYS A 36 46.08 -22.26 34.77
C LYS A 36 44.88 -22.13 33.83
N GLN A 37 44.69 -20.95 33.22
CA GLN A 37 44.20 -20.72 31.85
C GLN A 37 43.67 -19.28 31.67
N PRO A 38 44.55 -18.26 31.55
CA PRO A 38 44.12 -16.91 31.18
C PRO A 38 43.87 -16.75 29.66
N ILE A 39 44.20 -17.75 28.84
CA ILE A 39 44.19 -17.63 27.37
C ILE A 39 42.84 -18.08 26.76
N LEU A 40 42.11 -18.99 27.42
CA LEU A 40 40.85 -19.53 26.89
C LEU A 40 39.65 -18.57 27.04
N PHE A 41 39.69 -17.69 28.05
CA PHE A 41 38.61 -16.74 28.29
C PHE A 41 38.65 -15.51 27.36
N ILE A 42 39.84 -15.11 26.89
CA ILE A 42 40.01 -13.96 26.01
C ILE A 42 39.55 -14.28 24.57
N THR A 43 39.79 -15.51 24.10
CA THR A 43 39.34 -15.95 22.77
C THR A 43 37.83 -16.14 22.70
N LEU A 44 37.17 -16.59 23.78
CA LEU A 44 35.71 -16.71 23.84
C LEU A 44 35.03 -15.32 23.83
N PHE A 45 35.63 -14.31 24.47
CA PHE A 45 35.10 -12.94 24.53
C PHE A 45 35.29 -12.17 23.21
N LEU A 46 36.34 -12.45 22.45
CA LEU A 46 36.55 -11.89 21.10
C LEU A 46 35.61 -12.53 20.06
N LEU A 47 35.22 -13.80 20.23
CA LEU A 47 34.30 -14.48 19.34
C LEU A 47 32.85 -14.01 19.52
N THR A 48 32.43 -13.68 20.75
CA THR A 48 31.09 -13.13 21.03
C THR A 48 30.93 -11.68 20.55
N LEU A 49 32.00 -10.88 20.56
CA LEU A 49 31.95 -9.52 20.01
C LEU A 49 31.81 -9.49 18.47
N PHE A 50 32.28 -10.51 17.76
CA PHE A 50 32.18 -10.57 16.29
C PHE A 50 30.78 -10.99 15.79
N LEU A 51 30.00 -11.69 16.62
CA LEU A 51 28.63 -12.13 16.31
C LEU A 51 27.57 -11.05 16.58
N ALA A 52 27.93 -9.92 17.21
CA ALA A 52 27.03 -8.78 17.42
C ALA A 52 26.91 -7.85 16.19
N SER A 53 27.42 -8.29 15.03
CA SER A 53 27.38 -7.54 13.79
C SER A 53 25.98 -7.57 13.17
N THR A 54 25.20 -6.53 13.51
CA THR A 54 24.13 -5.93 12.71
C THR A 54 22.99 -6.87 12.27
N SER A 55 22.04 -7.11 13.17
CA SER A 55 20.66 -7.43 12.77
C SER A 55 20.04 -6.17 12.14
N SER A 56 20.12 -6.06 10.82
CA SER A 56 19.33 -5.08 10.06
C SER A 56 17.85 -5.39 10.28
N ASN A 57 17.17 -4.65 11.15
CA ASN A 57 15.73 -4.76 11.31
C ASN A 57 15.08 -4.35 9.99
N SER A 58 14.67 -5.33 9.17
CA SER A 58 13.81 -5.08 8.02
C SER A 58 12.43 -4.70 8.55
N HIS A 59 12.11 -3.41 8.57
CA HIS A 59 10.75 -2.97 8.79
C HIS A 59 9.94 -3.29 7.53
N ALA A 60 8.86 -4.06 7.67
CA ALA A 60 7.86 -4.15 6.62
C ALA A 60 7.26 -2.75 6.45
N GLY A 61 7.42 -2.16 5.25
CA GLY A 61 6.78 -0.90 4.94
C GLY A 61 5.26 -1.10 4.93
N LEU A 62 4.52 -0.14 5.47
CA LEU A 62 3.06 -0.11 5.40
C LEU A 62 2.64 1.07 4.52
N CYS A 63 1.70 0.85 3.60
CA CYS A 63 0.99 1.93 2.92
C CYS A 63 -0.33 2.20 3.65
N LEU A 64 -0.68 3.48 3.77
CA LEU A 64 -2.02 3.86 4.21
C LEU A 64 -2.99 3.73 3.02
N VAL A 65 -3.92 2.78 3.09
CA VAL A 65 -5.01 2.59 2.13
C VAL A 65 -6.33 3.09 2.72
N GLY A 66 -7.31 3.34 1.87
CA GLY A 66 -8.61 3.93 2.21
C GLY A 66 -8.58 5.44 2.36
N THR A 67 -7.62 6.13 1.75
CA THR A 67 -7.45 7.59 1.92
C THR A 67 -8.00 8.42 0.76
N VAL A 68 -8.10 7.82 -0.43
CA VAL A 68 -8.62 8.48 -1.63
C VAL A 68 -10.11 8.20 -1.75
N SER A 69 -10.93 9.26 -1.78
CA SER A 69 -12.38 9.14 -1.79
C SER A 69 -12.90 8.58 -3.12
N GLU A 70 -12.16 8.72 -4.23
CA GLU A 70 -12.50 8.14 -5.54
C GLU A 70 -12.49 6.60 -5.56
N VAL A 71 -11.87 5.96 -4.56
CA VAL A 71 -11.84 4.49 -4.44
C VAL A 71 -13.26 3.96 -4.20
N GLY A 72 -13.61 2.90 -4.92
CA GLY A 72 -14.91 2.25 -4.86
C GLY A 72 -15.49 1.88 -6.22
N THR A 73 -16.74 1.46 -6.19
CA THR A 73 -17.52 1.09 -7.38
C THR A 73 -18.45 2.23 -7.78
N TRP A 74 -18.44 2.55 -9.05
CA TRP A 74 -19.17 3.66 -9.66
C TRP A 74 -19.96 3.18 -10.86
N ILE A 75 -21.23 3.54 -10.92
CA ILE A 75 -22.19 3.11 -11.96
C ILE A 75 -22.70 4.33 -12.71
N ASN A 76 -22.81 4.21 -14.02
CA ASN A 76 -23.45 5.23 -14.83
C ASN A 76 -24.97 5.16 -14.58
N PRO A 77 -25.62 6.22 -14.07
CA PRO A 77 -27.05 6.20 -13.81
C PRO A 77 -27.90 6.17 -15.09
N ASP A 78 -27.34 6.53 -16.25
CA ASP A 78 -28.04 6.47 -17.54
C ASP A 78 -28.04 5.03 -18.09
N GLN A 79 -29.20 4.38 -18.01
CA GLN A 79 -29.42 3.02 -18.54
C GLN A 79 -29.29 2.91 -20.06
N ASN A 80 -29.34 4.04 -20.78
CA ASN A 80 -29.19 4.08 -22.24
C ASN A 80 -27.79 4.50 -22.67
N THR A 81 -26.83 4.61 -21.75
CA THR A 81 -25.45 4.97 -22.06
C THR A 81 -24.86 3.99 -23.08
N ARG A 82 -24.19 4.54 -24.10
CA ARG A 82 -23.40 3.76 -25.06
C ARG A 82 -21.90 3.79 -24.74
N GLY A 83 -21.54 4.40 -23.60
CA GLY A 83 -20.17 4.62 -23.17
C GLY A 83 -19.77 3.69 -22.03
N ILE A 84 -19.26 4.27 -20.94
CA ILE A 84 -18.91 3.51 -19.73
C ILE A 84 -20.16 3.29 -18.88
N THR A 85 -20.36 2.05 -18.44
CA THR A 85 -21.48 1.63 -17.57
C THR A 85 -21.04 1.48 -16.11
N LYS A 86 -19.81 0.97 -15.89
CA LYS A 86 -19.23 0.77 -14.56
C LYS A 86 -17.74 1.08 -14.54
N ALA A 87 -17.28 1.64 -13.44
CA ALA A 87 -15.88 1.82 -13.12
C ALA A 87 -15.62 1.38 -11.67
N VAL A 88 -14.53 0.65 -11.45
CA VAL A 88 -14.08 0.24 -10.11
C VAL A 88 -12.65 0.74 -9.94
N PHE A 89 -12.42 1.50 -8.88
CA PHE A 89 -11.10 2.01 -8.51
C PHE A 89 -10.68 1.41 -7.17
N ASN A 90 -9.45 0.91 -7.08
CA ASN A 90 -8.90 0.34 -5.86
C ASN A 90 -7.53 0.92 -5.51
N GLU A 91 -7.18 0.84 -4.23
CA GLU A 91 -5.85 1.07 -3.69
C GLU A 91 -5.23 -0.26 -3.24
N GLU A 92 -3.95 -0.46 -3.54
CA GLU A 92 -3.21 -1.66 -3.19
C GLU A 92 -1.81 -1.28 -2.72
N CYS A 93 -1.36 -1.82 -1.59
CA CYS A 93 0.03 -1.72 -1.18
C CYS A 93 0.80 -2.89 -1.81
N ARG A 94 1.77 -2.60 -2.67
CA ARG A 94 2.61 -3.62 -3.33
C ARG A 94 4.05 -3.47 -2.91
N ASP A 95 4.78 -4.59 -2.90
CA ASP A 95 6.23 -4.57 -2.72
C ASP A 95 6.90 -3.81 -3.88
N ASP A 96 7.84 -2.94 -3.55
CA ASP A 96 8.72 -2.23 -4.49
C ASP A 96 10.19 -2.47 -4.11
N SER A 97 10.52 -3.72 -3.83
CA SER A 97 11.90 -4.11 -3.51
C SER A 97 12.79 -3.97 -4.75
N ARG A 98 13.90 -3.25 -4.61
CA ARG A 98 14.85 -3.00 -5.70
C ARG A 98 16.18 -3.65 -5.38
N THR A 99 16.66 -4.49 -6.28
CA THR A 99 18.01 -5.06 -6.22
C THR A 99 18.92 -4.29 -7.14
N THR A 100 20.02 -3.76 -6.60
CA THR A 100 21.08 -3.09 -7.35
C THR A 100 22.38 -3.84 -7.14
N CYS A 101 23.18 -4.02 -8.19
CA CYS A 101 24.45 -4.74 -8.11
C CYS A 101 25.60 -3.87 -8.59
N SER A 102 26.74 -3.98 -7.91
CA SER A 102 28.02 -3.40 -8.30
C SER A 102 29.03 -4.54 -8.47
N GLY A 103 29.20 -5.02 -9.70
CA GLY A 103 29.90 -6.27 -9.98
C GLY A 103 29.13 -7.46 -9.41
N ASP A 104 29.82 -8.35 -8.69
CA ASP A 104 29.23 -9.54 -8.06
C ASP A 104 28.53 -9.25 -6.72
N VAL A 105 28.57 -8.01 -6.24
CA VAL A 105 27.94 -7.60 -4.98
C VAL A 105 26.59 -6.98 -5.26
N CYS A 106 25.51 -7.63 -4.82
CA CYS A 106 24.15 -7.13 -4.93
C CYS A 106 23.62 -6.66 -3.56
N SER A 107 22.86 -5.57 -3.56
CA SER A 107 22.13 -5.04 -2.42
C SER A 107 20.65 -4.89 -2.78
N THR A 108 19.78 -5.48 -1.97
CA THR A 108 18.32 -5.33 -2.08
C THR A 108 17.85 -4.30 -1.07
N THR A 109 17.22 -3.24 -1.57
CA THR A 109 16.45 -2.30 -0.74
C THR A 109 14.99 -2.71 -0.79
N SER A 110 14.45 -3.17 0.34
CA SER A 110 13.03 -3.47 0.47
C SER A 110 12.22 -2.19 0.66
N GLY A 111 11.08 -2.12 -0.02
CA GLY A 111 10.15 -1.00 0.04
C GLY A 111 8.75 -1.45 -0.33
N VAL A 112 7.78 -0.57 -0.08
CA VAL A 112 6.40 -0.74 -0.53
C VAL A 112 5.95 0.51 -1.27
N LYS A 113 5.01 0.35 -2.19
CA LYS A 113 4.39 1.45 -2.92
C LYS A 113 2.88 1.31 -2.88
N LEU A 114 2.22 2.46 -2.75
CA LEU A 114 0.78 2.56 -2.97
C LEU A 114 0.52 2.58 -4.48
N VAL A 115 -0.30 1.65 -4.96
CA VAL A 115 -0.71 1.52 -6.35
C VAL A 115 -2.21 1.75 -6.45
N TYR A 116 -2.61 2.54 -7.43
CA TYR A 116 -4.01 2.72 -7.79
C TYR A 116 -4.33 1.82 -8.96
N THR A 117 -5.48 1.17 -8.94
CA THR A 117 -5.91 0.32 -10.05
C THR A 117 -7.30 0.71 -10.52
N ALA A 118 -7.55 0.55 -11.82
CA ALA A 118 -8.86 0.71 -12.40
C ALA A 118 -9.29 -0.53 -13.16
N GLU A 119 -10.58 -0.82 -13.06
CA GLU A 119 -11.31 -1.80 -13.85
C GLU A 119 -12.51 -1.07 -14.46
N ILE A 120 -12.66 -1.15 -15.79
CA ILE A 120 -13.67 -0.38 -16.53
C ILE A 120 -14.54 -1.33 -17.35
N TRP A 121 -15.83 -1.02 -17.42
CA TRP A 121 -16.81 -1.72 -18.22
C TRP A 121 -17.49 -0.74 -19.19
N GLY A 122 -17.40 -1.06 -20.48
CA GLY A 122 -18.13 -0.35 -21.52
C GLY A 122 -19.44 -1.04 -21.86
N ALA A 123 -20.44 -0.27 -22.28
CA ALA A 123 -21.70 -0.79 -22.78
C ALA A 123 -21.46 -1.71 -23.98
N CYS A 124 -21.86 -2.96 -23.85
CA CYS A 124 -21.83 -3.99 -24.89
C CYS A 124 -23.13 -4.81 -24.85
N HIS A 125 -23.38 -5.60 -25.88
CA HIS A 125 -24.57 -6.45 -25.96
C HIS A 125 -24.17 -7.92 -26.10
N PRO A 126 -24.79 -8.85 -25.35
CA PRO A 126 -25.84 -8.64 -24.33
C PRO A 126 -25.34 -8.13 -22.97
N ASP A 127 -24.06 -8.32 -22.69
CA ASP A 127 -23.43 -7.96 -21.42
C ASP A 127 -22.34 -6.91 -21.62
N ASP A 128 -21.98 -6.20 -20.55
CA ASP A 128 -20.92 -5.21 -20.56
C ASP A 128 -19.54 -5.79 -20.90
N CYS A 129 -18.76 -5.04 -21.69
CA CYS A 129 -17.39 -5.41 -22.03
C CYS A 129 -16.44 -4.95 -20.94
N TYR A 130 -15.83 -5.91 -20.24
CA TYR A 130 -14.72 -5.64 -19.33
C TYR A 130 -13.45 -5.28 -20.09
N TRP A 131 -12.81 -4.17 -19.73
CA TRP A 131 -11.60 -3.66 -20.39
C TRP A 131 -10.30 -4.18 -19.77
N GLY A 132 -10.38 -4.86 -18.63
CA GLY A 132 -9.21 -5.29 -17.87
C GLY A 132 -8.89 -4.38 -16.68
N LYS A 133 -7.92 -4.85 -15.90
CA LYS A 133 -7.36 -4.17 -14.73
C LYS A 133 -6.01 -3.59 -15.11
N ILE A 134 -5.80 -2.31 -14.83
CA ILE A 134 -4.51 -1.64 -15.04
C ILE A 134 -4.13 -0.83 -13.81
N ASP A 135 -2.83 -0.53 -13.72
CA ASP A 135 -2.30 0.37 -12.72
C ASP A 135 -2.40 1.83 -13.21
N GLY A 136 -2.48 2.77 -12.28
CA GLY A 136 -2.49 4.18 -12.58
C GLY A 136 -1.86 5.01 -11.47
N VAL A 137 -2.12 6.32 -11.55
CA VAL A 137 -1.55 7.30 -10.63
C VAL A 137 -2.64 8.19 -10.07
N TYR A 138 -2.47 8.58 -8.81
CA TYR A 138 -3.22 9.70 -8.23
C TYR A 138 -2.37 10.96 -8.38
N THR A 139 -2.90 11.94 -9.11
CA THR A 139 -2.16 13.16 -9.49
C THR A 139 -2.24 14.22 -8.39
N THR A 140 -1.34 15.20 -8.43
CA THR A 140 -1.35 16.35 -7.51
C THR A 140 -2.59 17.24 -7.65
N ALA A 141 -3.35 17.08 -8.74
CA ALA A 141 -4.61 17.77 -8.98
C ALA A 141 -5.83 16.97 -8.49
N ASN A 142 -5.62 15.93 -7.67
CA ASN A 142 -6.64 15.04 -7.14
C ASN A 142 -7.44 14.30 -8.22
N TRP A 143 -6.75 13.87 -9.28
CA TRP A 143 -7.32 12.97 -10.28
C TRP A 143 -6.66 11.60 -10.19
N LEU A 144 -7.47 10.55 -10.18
CA LEU A 144 -7.00 9.24 -10.61
C LEU A 144 -6.85 9.25 -12.13
N ARG A 145 -5.69 8.80 -12.63
CA ARG A 145 -5.38 8.74 -14.05
C ARG A 145 -4.88 7.36 -14.44
N PHE A 146 -5.45 6.83 -15.51
CA PHE A 146 -5.11 5.52 -16.06
C PHE A 146 -4.99 5.56 -17.58
N ARG A 147 -4.18 4.64 -18.11
CA ARG A 147 -3.95 4.47 -19.54
C ARG A 147 -4.23 3.02 -19.91
N TYR A 148 -5.20 2.82 -20.79
CA TYR A 148 -5.46 1.55 -21.44
C TYR A 148 -4.92 1.59 -22.87
N GLU A 149 -4.13 0.59 -23.23
CA GLU A 149 -3.58 0.44 -24.57
C GLU A 149 -4.27 -0.74 -25.25
N PHE A 150 -5.12 -0.45 -26.23
CA PHE A 150 -5.71 -1.44 -27.10
C PHE A 150 -4.99 -1.41 -28.45
N THR A 151 -5.03 -2.50 -29.20
CA THR A 151 -4.38 -2.61 -30.51
C THR A 151 -4.92 -1.67 -31.60
N PHE A 152 -5.97 -0.91 -31.30
CA PHE A 152 -6.63 0.01 -32.24
C PHE A 152 -6.84 1.41 -31.67
N ALA A 153 -6.55 1.61 -30.38
CA ALA A 153 -6.80 2.87 -29.68
C ALA A 153 -6.08 2.92 -28.33
N GLU A 154 -5.63 4.11 -27.97
CA GLU A 154 -5.33 4.47 -26.58
C GLU A 154 -6.58 5.03 -25.90
N LYS A 155 -6.78 4.69 -24.63
CA LYS A 155 -7.81 5.30 -23.78
C LYS A 155 -7.23 5.86 -22.49
N MET A 156 -7.40 7.16 -22.28
CA MET A 156 -6.99 7.87 -21.08
C MET A 156 -8.20 8.09 -20.18
N VAL A 157 -8.19 7.47 -19.01
CA VAL A 157 -9.27 7.56 -18.02
C VAL A 157 -8.86 8.52 -16.91
N TRP A 158 -9.74 9.47 -16.60
CA TRP A 158 -9.60 10.43 -15.51
C TRP A 158 -10.82 10.37 -14.61
N ALA A 159 -10.60 10.19 -13.31
CA ALA A 159 -11.64 10.11 -12.30
C ALA A 159 -11.35 11.07 -11.14
N GLN A 160 -12.36 11.85 -10.73
CA GLN A 160 -12.28 12.78 -9.62
C GLN A 160 -13.66 12.96 -8.98
N ILE A 161 -13.72 13.02 -7.65
CA ILE A 161 -14.92 13.48 -6.94
C ILE A 161 -15.02 15.00 -7.08
N TRP A 162 -16.18 15.46 -7.53
CA TRP A 162 -16.43 16.89 -7.69
C TRP A 162 -17.04 17.50 -6.43
N SER A 163 -16.75 18.78 -6.20
CA SER A 163 -17.28 19.59 -5.10
C SER A 163 -18.81 19.65 -5.15
N GLY A 164 -19.46 18.74 -4.43
CA GLY A 164 -20.91 18.53 -4.45
C GLY A 164 -21.33 17.30 -3.64
N GLY A 165 -20.42 16.35 -3.42
CA GLY A 165 -20.55 15.25 -2.45
C GLY A 165 -19.90 13.95 -2.93
N ASP A 166 -19.49 13.10 -1.99
CA ASP A 166 -18.69 11.87 -2.24
C ASP A 166 -19.46 10.74 -2.95
N ASN A 167 -20.70 11.01 -3.37
CA ASN A 167 -21.59 10.07 -4.06
C ASN A 167 -21.54 10.20 -5.58
N TRP A 168 -20.87 11.23 -6.11
CA TRP A 168 -20.76 11.47 -7.54
C TRP A 168 -19.29 11.62 -7.96
N LEU A 169 -18.90 10.82 -8.93
CA LEU A 169 -17.59 10.85 -9.55
C LEU A 169 -17.73 11.39 -10.97
N ARG A 170 -16.92 12.37 -11.35
CA ARG A 170 -16.75 12.71 -12.76
C ARG A 170 -15.81 11.70 -13.40
N LEU A 171 -16.27 11.01 -14.42
CA LEU A 171 -15.46 10.08 -15.20
C LEU A 171 -15.30 10.62 -16.62
N ILE A 172 -14.06 10.90 -17.00
CA ILE A 172 -13.67 11.31 -18.34
C ILE A 172 -12.86 10.19 -18.98
N VAL A 173 -13.20 9.80 -20.20
CA VAL A 173 -12.42 8.88 -21.01
C VAL A 173 -12.16 9.49 -22.37
N ASP A 174 -10.91 9.86 -22.62
CA ASP A 174 -10.44 10.30 -23.93
C ASP A 174 -9.99 9.07 -24.72
N THR A 175 -10.52 8.89 -25.93
CA THR A 175 -10.13 7.82 -26.85
C THR A 175 -9.39 8.43 -28.03
N ASP A 176 -8.16 7.97 -28.22
CA ASP A 176 -7.28 8.32 -29.35
C ASP A 176 -7.15 7.07 -30.25
N PHE A 177 -7.60 7.16 -31.50
CA PHE A 177 -7.56 6.03 -32.43
C PHE A 177 -6.27 6.03 -33.26
N ASP A 178 -5.63 4.87 -33.39
CA ASP A 178 -4.45 4.71 -34.24
C ASP A 178 -4.75 4.94 -35.74
N SER A 179 -6.02 4.84 -36.13
CA SER A 179 -6.46 4.99 -37.51
C SER A 179 -6.91 6.43 -37.79
N PRO A 180 -6.37 7.10 -38.84
CA PRO A 180 -6.81 8.44 -39.22
C PRO A 180 -8.24 8.50 -39.77
N LEU A 181 -8.85 7.34 -40.04
CA LEU A 181 -10.23 7.25 -40.53
C LEU A 181 -11.27 7.28 -39.40
N ARG A 182 -10.84 7.20 -38.15
CA ARG A 182 -11.71 7.25 -36.97
C ARG A 182 -11.42 8.54 -36.21
N THR A 183 -12.47 9.29 -35.90
CA THR A 183 -12.34 10.49 -35.10
C THR A 183 -12.26 10.13 -33.62
N ASP A 184 -11.28 10.71 -32.95
CA ASP A 184 -11.14 10.66 -31.49
C ASP A 184 -12.42 11.19 -30.83
N TYR A 185 -12.71 10.68 -29.64
CA TYR A 185 -13.86 11.14 -28.88
C TYR A 185 -13.60 11.12 -27.39
N ARG A 186 -14.35 11.96 -26.69
CA ARG A 186 -14.40 12.02 -25.23
C ARG A 186 -15.74 11.49 -24.73
N PHE A 187 -15.68 10.56 -23.78
CA PHE A 187 -16.76 10.29 -22.85
C PHE A 187 -16.55 11.18 -21.61
N ASP A 188 -17.60 11.86 -21.15
CA ASP A 188 -17.58 12.69 -19.93
C ASP A 188 -18.95 12.53 -19.27
N ALA A 189 -18.98 11.84 -18.13
CA ALA A 189 -20.22 11.55 -17.44
C ALA A 189 -20.04 11.58 -15.92
N TRP A 190 -21.17 11.79 -15.24
CA TRP A 190 -21.28 11.64 -13.81
C TRP A 190 -21.64 10.19 -13.48
N MET A 191 -20.82 9.54 -12.67
CA MET A 191 -21.02 8.20 -12.17
C MET A 191 -21.48 8.27 -10.71
N GLN A 192 -22.45 7.44 -10.35
CA GLN A 192 -23.00 7.35 -9.00
C GLN A 192 -22.31 6.22 -8.23
N ARG A 193 -22.01 6.46 -6.94
CA ARG A 193 -21.49 5.41 -6.07
C ARG A 193 -22.51 4.27 -5.90
N TYR A 194 -22.05 3.02 -6.03
CA TYR A 194 -22.84 1.81 -5.79
C TYR A 194 -22.83 1.40 -4.32
#